data_AF-L9XC58-F1
#
_entry.id   AF-L9XC58-F1
#
_cell.length_a   1.000
_cell.length_b   1.000
_cell.length_c   1.000
_cell.angle_alpha   90.00
_cell.angle_beta   90.00
_cell.angle_gamma   90.00
#
_symmetry.space_group_name_H-M   'P 1'
#
loop_
_entity.id
_entity.type
_entity.pdbx_description
1 polymer ?
#
loop_
_entity_poly.entity_id
_entity_poly.type
_entity_poly.pdbx_seq_one_letter_code
_entity_poly.pdbx_strand_id
1 'polypeptide(L)'
;MTLEQEYALSDHPSVELPRVQTFHSQYEYVVGYYGVDTYVDAQRQSGHEQRFGYPLAIYVSDYGDTGVELNEEGYPTVERSSGWVKAEDAWFVVGSDARSPAGPAIPSFDEREDADAFAERYGGEVRSWEGALEMRVESDDASTVKDRIDQQQERSDSLVENASEHDERPVSVVVGEDVDTIQEGIEGAPPNTTVTVPEGTYNETVEIDKPITLAGEESTLIRGDGNGSVVTVTEEDVGIRNLDIRGVGTLDRGAEELPGEETEGWDDRFMVNYAGADAGISAQVADRVSIVDVDVKTPANGIILRESPDAVVRDANVTVADRGTSGYAGIMVFRSPGVVENSSVTDGRDSIYLYRSEGAIVTNNEITDSVLGIHLMHNDGALLTNNRVAEAENTGIYVMTGPERNALVGNQITSSETAAYVGGTESYVARNVFADNTLGLHMEADASIYEHNVFAGNGVGARDAAVLPTNRVFGNDFVANDEHAEAGAGPLRIWSHDGQGNYWEGGSSVADGDPPGRPYSPTDPVDGRLHEVDGAETLARAPALTALSGLEQSVSGMQRSSITDLKPTCEPNNPELIEATDYANEAYACDGTTVTDR
;
A
#
# COMPACT_ATOMS: atom_id res chain seq x y z
N MET A 1 -14.03 -3.78 6.03
CA MET A 1 -13.59 -4.73 7.06
C MET A 1 -12.36 -5.43 6.50
N THR A 2 -11.23 -5.32 7.19
CA THR A 2 -9.94 -5.86 6.75
C THR A 2 -9.93 -7.39 6.83
N LEU A 3 -9.00 -8.05 6.14
CA LEU A 3 -8.78 -9.49 6.30
C LEU A 3 -8.32 -9.84 7.74
N GLU A 4 -7.52 -8.97 8.36
CA GLU A 4 -7.10 -9.11 9.75
C GLU A 4 -8.25 -8.91 10.73
N GLN A 5 -9.17 -7.97 10.46
CA GLN A 5 -10.41 -7.82 11.21
C GLN A 5 -11.31 -9.04 11.03
N GLU A 6 -11.39 -9.62 9.84
CA GLU A 6 -12.08 -10.90 9.62
C GLU A 6 -11.44 -12.04 10.42
N TYR A 7 -10.10 -12.09 10.49
CA TYR A 7 -9.38 -13.07 11.31
C TYR A 7 -9.56 -12.83 12.81
N ALA A 8 -9.47 -11.59 13.29
CA ALA A 8 -9.72 -11.24 14.69
C ALA A 8 -11.15 -11.59 15.09
N LEU A 9 -12.12 -11.40 14.20
CA LEU A 9 -13.50 -11.84 14.41
C LEU A 9 -13.68 -13.35 14.32
N SER A 10 -12.79 -14.07 13.61
CA SER A 10 -12.84 -15.53 13.51
C SER A 10 -12.59 -16.23 14.85
N ASP A 11 -11.85 -15.59 15.76
CA ASP A 11 -11.64 -16.05 17.14
C ASP A 11 -12.85 -15.73 18.06
N HIS A 12 -13.78 -14.91 17.58
CA HIS A 12 -15.02 -14.52 18.26
C HIS A 12 -16.26 -14.93 17.46
N PRO A 13 -16.58 -16.24 17.35
CA PRO A 13 -17.61 -16.75 16.44
C PRO A 13 -19.05 -16.32 16.78
N SER A 14 -19.26 -15.71 17.94
CA SER A 14 -20.54 -15.12 18.33
C SER A 14 -20.70 -13.67 17.89
N VAL A 15 -19.63 -12.99 17.44
CA VAL A 15 -19.72 -11.61 16.93
C VAL A 15 -20.36 -11.63 15.55
N GLU A 16 -21.42 -10.83 15.39
CA GLU A 16 -22.08 -10.64 14.11
C GLU A 16 -22.22 -9.13 13.87
N LEU A 17 -21.48 -8.60 12.89
CA LEU A 17 -21.52 -7.18 12.54
C LEU A 17 -22.79 -6.84 11.74
N PRO A 18 -23.33 -5.61 11.84
CA PRO A 18 -24.45 -5.18 11.01
C PRO A 18 -24.06 -5.25 9.54
N ARG A 19 -24.95 -5.78 8.68
CA ARG A 19 -24.70 -5.89 7.25
C ARG A 19 -25.83 -5.24 6.45
N VAL A 20 -25.47 -4.75 5.27
CA VAL A 20 -26.42 -4.25 4.26
C VAL A 20 -26.22 -5.02 2.97
N GLN A 21 -27.30 -5.40 2.30
CA GLN A 21 -27.30 -5.92 0.94
C GLN A 21 -28.17 -5.05 0.07
N THR A 22 -27.64 -4.61 -1.06
CA THR A 22 -28.38 -3.79 -2.02
C THR A 22 -28.38 -4.42 -3.40
N PHE A 23 -29.55 -4.35 -4.04
CA PHE A 23 -29.78 -4.74 -5.41
C PHE A 23 -29.89 -3.47 -6.23
N HIS A 24 -29.09 -3.36 -7.28
CA HIS A 24 -28.97 -2.15 -8.07
C HIS A 24 -29.56 -2.34 -9.47
N SER A 25 -30.07 -1.27 -10.08
CA SER A 25 -30.73 -1.34 -11.38
C SER A 25 -29.77 -1.56 -12.56
N GLN A 26 -28.49 -1.18 -12.40
CA GLN A 26 -27.47 -1.29 -13.44
C GLN A 26 -26.31 -2.21 -13.05
N TYR A 27 -26.38 -2.91 -11.92
CA TYR A 27 -25.39 -3.89 -11.51
C TYR A 27 -26.03 -5.25 -11.24
N GLU A 28 -25.49 -6.30 -11.90
CA GLU A 28 -26.10 -7.63 -11.86
C GLU A 28 -25.85 -8.39 -10.55
N TYR A 29 -24.83 -8.01 -9.80
CA TYR A 29 -24.45 -8.64 -8.54
C TYR A 29 -24.99 -7.86 -7.33
N VAL A 30 -25.25 -8.60 -6.24
CA VAL A 30 -25.63 -7.99 -4.96
C VAL A 30 -24.41 -7.32 -4.35
N VAL A 31 -24.52 -6.06 -3.97
CA VAL A 31 -23.45 -5.34 -3.26
C VAL A 31 -23.70 -5.47 -1.76
N GLY A 32 -22.73 -6.04 -1.06
CA GLY A 32 -22.74 -6.17 0.40
C GLY A 32 -21.91 -5.08 1.06
N TYR A 33 -22.38 -4.57 2.18
CA TYR A 33 -21.65 -3.64 3.04
C TYR A 33 -21.63 -4.19 4.47
N TYR A 34 -20.49 -4.04 5.14
CA TYR A 34 -20.38 -4.23 6.58
C TYR A 34 -20.62 -2.88 7.25
N GLY A 35 -21.77 -2.71 7.89
CA GLY A 35 -22.23 -1.46 8.48
C GLY A 35 -23.25 -0.69 7.62
N VAL A 36 -24.24 -0.08 8.27
CA VAL A 36 -25.21 0.83 7.64
C VAL A 36 -24.56 2.16 7.30
N ASP A 37 -23.66 2.62 8.16
CA ASP A 37 -22.78 3.76 8.00
C ASP A 37 -21.93 3.65 6.72
N THR A 38 -21.25 2.52 6.48
CA THR A 38 -20.50 2.26 5.26
C THR A 38 -21.37 2.35 4.00
N TYR A 39 -22.60 1.82 4.06
CA TYR A 39 -23.56 1.95 2.97
C TYR A 39 -23.95 3.42 2.73
N VAL A 40 -24.27 4.16 3.79
CA VAL A 40 -24.67 5.58 3.71
C VAL A 40 -23.56 6.43 3.09
N ASP A 41 -22.30 6.19 3.48
CA ASP A 41 -21.16 6.88 2.89
C ASP A 41 -21.00 6.53 1.40
N ALA A 42 -20.99 5.24 1.07
CA ALA A 42 -20.81 4.77 -0.31
C ALA A 42 -21.86 5.33 -1.28
N GLN A 43 -23.15 5.39 -0.88
CA GLN A 43 -24.23 5.89 -1.73
C GLN A 43 -24.13 7.40 -2.01
N ARG A 44 -23.45 8.15 -1.14
CA ARG A 44 -23.29 9.61 -1.28
C ARG A 44 -22.13 10.00 -2.19
N GLN A 45 -21.28 9.05 -2.55
CA GLN A 45 -20.13 9.30 -3.41
C GLN A 45 -20.59 9.82 -4.79
N SER A 46 -19.89 10.84 -5.30
CA SER A 46 -20.17 11.40 -6.62
C SER A 46 -20.00 10.32 -7.69
N GLY A 47 -21.00 10.16 -8.57
CA GLY A 47 -20.95 9.11 -9.59
C GLY A 47 -21.61 7.78 -9.18
N HIS A 48 -22.03 7.59 -7.91
CA HIS A 48 -22.53 6.28 -7.44
C HIS A 48 -23.73 5.78 -8.25
N GLU A 49 -24.75 6.62 -8.43
CA GLU A 49 -25.94 6.26 -9.22
C GLU A 49 -25.59 6.04 -10.71
N GLN A 50 -24.55 6.67 -11.25
CA GLN A 50 -24.10 6.41 -12.61
C GLN A 50 -23.37 5.06 -12.74
N ARG A 51 -22.69 4.60 -11.68
CA ARG A 51 -21.97 3.32 -11.63
C ARG A 51 -22.91 2.13 -11.41
N PHE A 52 -23.83 2.27 -10.48
CA PHE A 52 -24.70 1.17 -10.05
C PHE A 52 -26.17 1.36 -10.46
N GLY A 53 -26.59 2.55 -10.85
CA GLY A 53 -28.01 2.89 -10.98
C GLY A 53 -28.69 3.09 -9.63
N TYR A 54 -30.00 3.32 -9.64
CA TYR A 54 -30.79 3.44 -8.41
C TYR A 54 -30.96 2.09 -7.70
N PRO A 55 -31.04 2.06 -6.36
CA PRO A 55 -31.31 0.85 -5.59
C PRO A 55 -32.73 0.33 -5.86
N LEU A 56 -32.85 -0.96 -6.17
CA LEU A 56 -34.09 -1.70 -6.37
C LEU A 56 -34.65 -2.27 -5.07
N ALA A 57 -33.76 -2.74 -4.19
CA ALA A 57 -34.08 -3.28 -2.87
C ALA A 57 -32.86 -3.16 -1.96
N ILE A 58 -33.10 -2.90 -0.68
CA ILE A 58 -32.06 -2.80 0.34
C ILE A 58 -32.51 -3.63 1.53
N TYR A 59 -31.66 -4.54 1.97
CA TYR A 59 -31.86 -5.40 3.13
C TYR A 59 -30.77 -5.11 4.14
N VAL A 60 -31.13 -5.16 5.42
CA VAL A 60 -30.22 -4.96 6.55
C VAL A 60 -30.32 -6.14 7.50
N SER A 61 -29.26 -6.40 8.25
CA SER A 61 -29.25 -7.38 9.34
C SER A 61 -30.39 -7.11 10.32
N ASP A 62 -31.08 -8.15 10.74
CA ASP A 62 -32.15 -8.05 11.73
C ASP A 62 -31.72 -8.68 13.05
N TYR A 63 -31.48 -7.84 14.05
CA TYR A 63 -31.11 -8.27 15.40
C TYR A 63 -32.32 -8.63 16.28
N GLY A 64 -33.55 -8.47 15.79
CA GLY A 64 -34.78 -8.93 16.46
C GLY A 64 -34.69 -10.40 16.85
N ASP A 65 -35.09 -10.73 18.09
CA ASP A 65 -35.10 -12.11 18.62
C ASP A 65 -33.77 -12.90 18.56
N THR A 66 -32.63 -12.23 18.30
CA THR A 66 -31.29 -12.86 18.20
C THR A 66 -30.61 -13.07 19.55
N GLY A 67 -31.08 -12.38 20.60
CA GLY A 67 -30.39 -12.30 21.89
C GLY A 67 -29.16 -11.42 21.87
N VAL A 68 -29.18 -10.35 21.06
CA VAL A 68 -28.02 -9.46 20.87
C VAL A 68 -27.54 -8.83 22.19
N GLU A 69 -26.24 -8.94 22.44
CA GLU A 69 -25.52 -8.24 23.51
C GLU A 69 -24.27 -7.58 22.93
N LEU A 70 -23.56 -6.76 23.73
CA LEU A 70 -22.26 -6.21 23.37
C LEU A 70 -21.16 -6.90 24.20
N ASN A 71 -20.06 -7.30 23.57
CA ASN A 71 -18.89 -7.79 24.29
C ASN A 71 -18.12 -6.63 24.98
N GLU A 72 -16.99 -6.92 25.63
CA GLU A 72 -16.18 -5.91 26.34
C GLU A 72 -15.65 -4.79 25.42
N GLU A 73 -15.51 -5.08 24.13
CA GLU A 73 -15.04 -4.15 23.10
C GLU A 73 -16.19 -3.39 22.41
N GLY A 74 -17.43 -3.69 22.77
CA GLY A 74 -18.63 -3.09 22.19
C GLY A 74 -19.12 -3.78 20.91
N TYR A 75 -18.56 -4.91 20.51
CA TYR A 75 -19.01 -5.65 19.32
C TYR A 75 -20.31 -6.41 19.58
N PRO A 76 -21.30 -6.35 18.66
CA PRO A 76 -22.54 -7.09 18.79
C PRO A 76 -22.29 -8.60 18.74
N THR A 77 -22.70 -9.30 19.80
CA THR A 77 -22.71 -10.76 19.87
C THR A 77 -24.15 -11.27 19.88
N VAL A 78 -24.40 -12.40 19.20
CA VAL A 78 -25.74 -12.96 19.08
C VAL A 78 -25.80 -14.42 19.55
N GLU A 79 -26.93 -14.84 20.13
CA GLU A 79 -27.19 -16.25 20.44
C GLU A 79 -27.69 -17.02 19.21
N ARG A 80 -28.29 -16.32 18.25
CA ARG A 80 -28.82 -16.85 16.99
C ARG A 80 -28.44 -15.91 15.85
N SER A 81 -28.09 -16.47 14.70
CA SER A 81 -27.74 -15.70 13.51
C SER A 81 -28.84 -14.72 13.11
N SER A 82 -28.46 -13.48 12.79
CA SER A 82 -29.40 -12.44 12.36
C SER A 82 -30.13 -12.80 11.06
N GLY A 83 -31.38 -12.33 10.95
CA GLY A 83 -32.17 -12.40 9.74
C GLY A 83 -31.87 -11.24 8.78
N TRP A 84 -32.70 -11.09 7.75
CA TRP A 84 -32.69 -9.92 6.88
C TRP A 84 -34.06 -9.27 6.91
N VAL A 85 -34.10 -7.97 7.18
CA VAL A 85 -35.28 -7.11 7.06
C VAL A 85 -35.05 -6.09 5.95
N LYS A 86 -36.12 -5.65 5.29
CA LYS A 86 -35.99 -4.53 4.33
C LYS A 86 -35.62 -3.27 5.09
N ALA A 87 -34.67 -2.50 4.56
CA ALA A 87 -34.21 -1.28 5.22
C ALA A 87 -35.36 -0.31 5.50
N GLU A 88 -36.29 -0.14 4.55
CA GLU A 88 -37.48 0.73 4.67
C GLU A 88 -38.44 0.35 5.81
N ASP A 89 -38.42 -0.91 6.24
CA ASP A 89 -39.30 -1.46 7.27
C ASP A 89 -38.61 -1.56 8.65
N ALA A 90 -37.29 -1.28 8.70
CA ALA A 90 -36.46 -1.48 9.89
C ALA A 90 -36.28 -0.21 10.75
N TRP A 91 -35.87 -0.44 11.99
CA TRP A 91 -35.52 0.57 12.99
C TRP A 91 -34.04 0.46 13.35
N PHE A 92 -33.35 1.60 13.39
CA PHE A 92 -31.90 1.70 13.52
C PHE A 92 -31.53 2.39 14.83
N VAL A 93 -30.60 1.82 15.60
CA VAL A 93 -30.12 2.43 16.85
C VAL A 93 -28.78 3.11 16.62
N VAL A 94 -28.75 4.44 16.76
CA VAL A 94 -27.59 5.25 16.35
C VAL A 94 -26.99 5.99 17.51
N GLY A 95 -25.65 6.02 17.56
CA GLY A 95 -24.91 6.58 18.68
C GLY A 95 -25.05 5.75 19.96
N SER A 96 -25.30 4.44 19.81
CA SER A 96 -25.17 3.48 20.91
C SER A 96 -23.69 3.14 21.15
N ASP A 97 -23.43 2.40 22.22
CA ASP A 97 -22.10 1.87 22.54
C ASP A 97 -21.65 0.75 21.57
N ALA A 98 -22.51 0.34 20.63
CA ALA A 98 -22.18 -0.68 19.64
C ALA A 98 -21.04 -0.22 18.71
N ARG A 99 -20.09 -1.11 18.48
CA ARG A 99 -18.91 -0.88 17.65
C ARG A 99 -18.75 -1.96 16.59
N SER A 100 -17.98 -1.62 15.57
CA SER A 100 -17.37 -2.53 14.62
C SER A 100 -15.88 -2.18 14.55
N PRO A 101 -15.06 -3.03 13.91
CA PRO A 101 -13.67 -2.67 13.65
C PRO A 101 -13.48 -1.40 12.81
N ALA A 102 -14.51 -0.95 12.08
CA ALA A 102 -14.49 0.27 11.28
C ALA A 102 -14.99 1.53 12.04
N GLY A 103 -15.39 1.40 13.32
CA GLY A 103 -15.93 2.50 14.12
C GLY A 103 -17.30 2.21 14.73
N PRO A 104 -18.10 3.24 15.07
CA PRO A 104 -19.44 3.06 15.63
C PRO A 104 -20.33 2.18 14.74
N ALA A 105 -21.00 1.19 15.33
CA ALA A 105 -21.92 0.32 14.61
C ALA A 105 -23.37 0.79 14.75
N ILE A 106 -24.19 0.52 13.73
CA ILE A 106 -25.62 0.82 13.71
C ILE A 106 -26.40 -0.50 13.64
N PRO A 107 -26.83 -1.06 14.77
CA PRO A 107 -27.72 -2.22 14.79
C PRO A 107 -29.11 -1.86 14.25
N SER A 108 -29.73 -2.82 13.56
CA SER A 108 -31.07 -2.71 12.98
C SER A 108 -32.01 -3.82 13.43
N PHE A 109 -33.29 -3.48 13.58
CA PHE A 109 -34.34 -4.35 14.11
C PHE A 109 -35.60 -4.23 13.26
N ASP A 110 -36.32 -5.32 13.05
CA ASP A 110 -37.62 -5.32 12.38
C ASP A 110 -38.73 -4.69 13.24
N GLU A 111 -38.66 -4.87 14.56
CA GLU A 111 -39.58 -4.27 15.52
C GLU A 111 -38.96 -3.09 16.27
N ARG A 112 -39.73 -1.99 16.37
CA ARG A 112 -39.30 -0.79 17.10
C ARG A 112 -39.07 -1.05 18.58
N GLU A 113 -39.87 -1.94 19.18
CA GLU A 113 -39.78 -2.27 20.61
C GLU A 113 -38.41 -2.86 20.95
N ASP A 114 -37.85 -3.70 20.07
CA ASP A 114 -36.51 -4.27 20.23
C ASP A 114 -35.41 -3.22 20.07
N ALA A 115 -35.55 -2.30 19.11
CA ALA A 115 -34.64 -1.17 18.95
C ALA A 115 -34.64 -0.24 20.17
N ASP A 116 -35.83 0.09 20.70
CA ASP A 116 -35.98 0.91 21.91
C ASP A 116 -35.36 0.19 23.12
N ALA A 117 -35.56 -1.13 23.26
CA ALA A 117 -34.95 -1.93 24.33
C ALA A 117 -33.43 -1.99 24.24
N PHE A 118 -32.87 -2.11 23.03
CA PHE A 118 -31.42 -2.05 22.81
C PHE A 118 -30.87 -0.67 23.16
N ALA A 119 -31.52 0.41 22.72
CA ALA A 119 -31.12 1.78 23.00
C ALA A 119 -31.19 2.13 24.49
N GLU A 120 -32.19 1.63 25.21
CA GLU A 120 -32.29 1.79 26.67
C GLU A 120 -31.13 1.11 27.41
N ARG A 121 -30.60 0.00 26.86
CA ARG A 121 -29.51 -0.77 27.46
C ARG A 121 -28.13 -0.23 27.14
N TYR A 122 -27.88 0.15 25.89
CA TYR A 122 -26.55 0.50 25.36
C TYR A 122 -26.46 1.96 24.86
N GLY A 123 -27.46 2.79 25.18
CA GLY A 123 -27.53 4.17 24.71
C GLY A 123 -27.92 4.29 23.23
N GLY A 124 -27.94 5.53 22.73
CA GLY A 124 -28.29 5.86 21.35
C GLY A 124 -29.74 6.31 21.15
N GLU A 125 -30.09 6.58 19.88
CA GLU A 125 -31.40 7.04 19.46
C GLU A 125 -31.96 6.15 18.34
N VAL A 126 -33.23 5.77 18.47
CA VAL A 126 -33.94 4.98 17.46
C VAL A 126 -34.41 5.85 16.30
N ARG A 127 -33.99 5.50 15.09
CA ARG A 127 -34.28 6.21 13.84
C ARG A 127 -34.93 5.28 12.81
N SER A 128 -35.73 5.84 11.91
CA SER A 128 -36.18 5.15 10.70
C SER A 128 -35.06 5.12 9.65
N TRP A 129 -35.27 4.39 8.56
CA TRP A 129 -34.34 4.38 7.42
C TRP A 129 -34.01 5.77 6.88
N GLU A 130 -35.01 6.63 6.66
CA GLU A 130 -34.78 8.01 6.23
C GLU A 130 -33.90 8.79 7.23
N GLY A 131 -34.13 8.56 8.52
CA GLY A 131 -33.29 9.14 9.56
C GLY A 131 -31.86 8.58 9.55
N ALA A 132 -31.68 7.30 9.23
CA ALA A 132 -30.37 6.67 9.06
C ALA A 132 -29.59 7.26 7.87
N LEU A 133 -30.28 7.49 6.75
CA LEU A 133 -29.69 8.12 5.57
C LEU A 133 -29.28 9.58 5.77
N GLU A 134 -29.76 10.29 6.80
CA GLU A 134 -29.39 11.68 7.09
C GLU A 134 -28.16 11.81 8.00
N MET A 135 -27.63 10.70 8.50
CA MET A 135 -26.52 10.70 9.45
C MET A 135 -25.22 11.18 8.82
N ARG A 136 -24.42 11.92 9.59
CA ARG A 136 -23.02 12.16 9.23
C ARG A 136 -22.21 10.96 9.69
N VAL A 137 -21.59 10.29 8.74
CA VAL A 137 -20.59 9.27 9.01
C VAL A 137 -19.25 9.99 8.89
N GLU A 138 -18.52 10.09 10.00
CA GLU A 138 -17.09 10.40 9.95
C GLU A 138 -16.42 9.05 9.71
N SER A 139 -16.04 8.79 8.46
CA SER A 139 -15.27 7.60 8.09
C SER A 139 -13.86 8.05 7.73
N ASP A 140 -12.87 7.38 8.29
CA ASP A 140 -11.47 7.53 7.89
C ASP A 140 -11.28 6.91 6.50
N ASP A 141 -11.59 7.67 5.44
CA ASP A 141 -11.42 7.22 4.06
C ASP A 141 -9.97 7.43 3.57
N ALA A 142 -9.68 7.09 2.31
CA ALA A 142 -8.35 7.31 1.72
C ALA A 142 -7.88 8.79 1.75
N SER A 143 -8.76 9.77 1.99
CA SER A 143 -8.34 11.16 2.21
C SER A 143 -7.68 11.36 3.58
N THR A 144 -8.07 10.59 4.61
CA THR A 144 -7.35 10.56 5.89
C THR A 144 -5.91 10.04 5.71
N VAL A 145 -5.70 9.11 4.78
CA VAL A 145 -4.35 8.62 4.43
C VAL A 145 -3.51 9.74 3.82
N LYS A 146 -4.10 10.59 2.98
CA LYS A 146 -3.44 11.78 2.45
C LYS A 146 -3.08 12.77 3.56
N ASP A 147 -4.00 13.04 4.47
CA ASP A 147 -3.83 14.06 5.53
C ASP A 147 -2.77 13.71 6.59
N ARG A 148 -2.41 12.43 6.71
CA ARG A 148 -1.39 11.97 7.66
C ARG A 148 0.02 11.83 7.07
N ILE A 149 0.22 12.00 5.76
CA ILE A 149 1.55 11.84 5.12
C ILE A 149 2.59 12.74 5.80
N ASP A 150 2.25 14.02 6.02
CA ASP A 150 3.15 14.97 6.66
C ASP A 150 3.53 14.51 8.08
N GLN A 151 2.57 13.96 8.84
CA GLN A 151 2.83 13.42 10.19
C GLN A 151 3.71 12.17 10.14
N GLN A 152 3.54 11.31 9.13
CA GLN A 152 4.40 10.15 8.93
C GLN A 152 5.83 10.58 8.57
N GLN A 153 5.99 11.60 7.73
CA GLN A 153 7.31 12.17 7.42
C GLN A 153 7.97 12.80 8.67
N GLU A 154 7.23 13.57 9.47
CA GLU A 154 7.72 14.09 10.75
C GLU A 154 8.14 12.97 11.71
N ARG A 155 7.40 11.86 11.74
CA ARG A 155 7.79 10.65 12.51
C ARG A 155 9.08 10.05 11.96
N SER A 156 9.25 9.96 10.64
CA SER A 156 10.48 9.49 10.00
C SER A 156 11.67 10.31 10.46
N ASP A 157 11.57 11.64 10.34
CA ASP A 157 12.64 12.57 10.73
C ASP A 157 13.00 12.41 12.22
N SER A 158 12.00 12.27 13.10
CA SER A 158 12.23 12.07 14.52
C SER A 158 12.91 10.72 14.82
N LEU A 159 12.55 9.64 14.13
CA LEU A 159 13.20 8.34 14.31
C LEU A 159 14.66 8.39 13.88
N VAL A 160 14.94 9.02 12.74
CA VAL A 160 16.31 9.21 12.22
C VAL A 160 17.14 10.10 13.14
N GLU A 161 16.58 11.20 13.65
CA GLU A 161 17.25 12.09 14.62
C GLU A 161 17.58 11.33 15.91
N ASN A 162 16.64 10.58 16.48
CA ASN A 162 16.89 9.77 17.68
C ASN A 162 17.97 8.70 17.43
N ALA A 163 17.92 8.02 16.28
CA ALA A 163 18.92 7.02 15.91
C ALA A 163 20.34 7.61 15.78
N SER A 164 20.46 8.89 15.40
CA SER A 164 21.75 9.59 15.31
C SER A 164 22.44 9.80 16.67
N GLU A 165 21.71 9.72 17.79
CA GLU A 165 22.33 9.77 19.12
C GLU A 165 23.32 8.61 19.35
N HIS A 166 23.15 7.48 18.64
CA HIS A 166 24.09 6.37 18.67
C HIS A 166 25.47 6.74 18.11
N ASP A 167 25.53 7.70 17.20
CA ASP A 167 26.78 8.14 16.56
C ASP A 167 27.64 9.01 17.49
N GLU A 168 27.01 9.67 18.46
CA GLU A 168 27.65 10.61 19.39
C GLU A 168 28.24 9.93 20.64
N ARG A 169 28.07 8.62 20.79
CA ARG A 169 28.55 7.87 21.95
C ARG A 169 30.08 7.94 22.08
N PRO A 170 30.62 8.05 23.30
CA PRO A 170 32.05 8.13 23.52
C PRO A 170 32.73 6.80 23.19
N VAL A 171 33.87 6.86 22.49
CA VAL A 171 34.72 5.69 22.24
C VAL A 171 35.27 5.15 23.56
N SER A 172 35.09 3.85 23.80
CA SER A 172 35.59 3.16 25.00
C SER A 172 36.60 2.06 24.69
N VAL A 173 36.54 1.47 23.50
CA VAL A 173 37.44 0.40 23.05
C VAL A 173 37.81 0.60 21.58
N VAL A 174 39.10 0.42 21.25
CA VAL A 174 39.61 0.41 19.89
C VAL A 174 40.22 -0.97 19.58
N VAL A 175 39.66 -1.66 18.57
CA VAL A 175 40.14 -2.98 18.15
C VAL A 175 41.53 -2.87 17.52
N GLY A 176 42.46 -3.74 17.92
CA GLY A 176 43.88 -3.71 17.56
C GLY A 176 44.76 -2.85 18.48
N GLU A 177 44.17 -1.93 19.26
CA GLU A 177 44.90 -1.17 20.29
C GLU A 177 44.64 -1.72 21.70
N ASP A 178 43.36 -1.89 22.05
CA ASP A 178 42.93 -2.33 23.38
C ASP A 178 42.67 -3.85 23.47
N VAL A 179 42.21 -4.45 22.36
CA VAL A 179 41.80 -5.86 22.22
C VAL A 179 42.18 -6.40 20.84
N ASP A 180 42.23 -7.72 20.65
CA ASP A 180 42.68 -8.31 19.38
C ASP A 180 41.53 -8.53 18.37
N THR A 181 40.29 -8.70 18.86
CA THR A 181 39.12 -9.04 18.03
C THR A 181 37.95 -8.08 18.25
N ILE A 182 37.01 -8.05 17.29
CA ILE A 182 35.80 -7.24 17.42
C ILE A 182 34.94 -7.75 18.57
N GLN A 183 34.76 -9.07 18.69
CA GLN A 183 33.94 -9.65 19.76
C GLN A 183 34.48 -9.32 21.15
N GLU A 184 35.81 -9.38 21.37
CA GLU A 184 36.42 -8.97 22.64
C GLU A 184 36.16 -7.49 22.94
N GLY A 185 36.13 -6.65 21.88
CA GLY A 185 35.82 -5.24 22.01
C GLY A 185 34.39 -4.98 22.45
N ILE A 186 33.44 -5.70 21.83
CA ILE A 186 32.02 -5.68 22.21
C ILE A 186 31.88 -6.11 23.67
N GLU A 187 32.44 -7.27 24.06
CA GLU A 187 32.38 -7.79 25.42
C GLU A 187 33.00 -6.85 26.48
N GLY A 188 34.10 -6.19 26.13
CA GLY A 188 34.83 -5.27 27.00
C GLY A 188 34.22 -3.87 27.12
N ALA A 189 33.44 -3.42 26.14
CA ALA A 189 32.88 -2.07 26.11
C ALA A 189 31.77 -1.89 27.17
N PRO A 190 31.77 -0.76 27.92
CA PRO A 190 30.63 -0.38 28.75
C PRO A 190 29.37 -0.09 27.90
N PRO A 191 28.15 -0.30 28.43
CA PRO A 191 26.93 0.16 27.79
C PRO A 191 26.96 1.66 27.43
N ASN A 192 26.29 2.02 26.35
CA ASN A 192 26.20 3.36 25.76
C ASN A 192 27.55 3.97 25.39
N THR A 193 28.46 3.15 24.88
CA THR A 193 29.77 3.58 24.35
C THR A 193 30.04 2.98 22.98
N THR A 194 31.11 3.43 22.33
CA THR A 194 31.48 3.01 20.98
C THR A 194 32.69 2.08 20.99
N VAL A 195 32.59 0.97 20.27
CA VAL A 195 33.70 0.12 19.84
C VAL A 195 34.12 0.58 18.44
N THR A 196 35.34 1.09 18.33
CA THR A 196 35.90 1.52 17.04
C THR A 196 36.72 0.39 16.43
N VAL A 197 36.48 0.10 15.14
CA VAL A 197 37.16 -0.94 14.38
C VAL A 197 37.95 -0.29 13.24
N PRO A 198 39.28 -0.15 13.38
CA PRO A 198 40.14 0.48 12.36
C PRO A 198 40.10 -0.22 11.00
N GLU A 199 40.68 0.42 9.98
CA GLU A 199 40.78 -0.14 8.63
C GLU A 199 41.40 -1.56 8.65
N GLY A 200 40.76 -2.51 7.97
CA GLY A 200 41.25 -3.89 8.00
C GLY A 200 40.24 -4.95 7.56
N THR A 201 40.68 -6.21 7.58
CA THR A 201 39.82 -7.37 7.38
C THR A 201 39.81 -8.22 8.64
N TYR A 202 38.64 -8.33 9.25
CA TYR A 202 38.38 -9.07 10.47
C TYR A 202 37.59 -10.33 10.08
N ASN A 203 38.18 -11.51 10.28
CA ASN A 203 37.52 -12.78 9.94
C ASN A 203 36.77 -13.29 11.16
N GLU A 204 35.57 -12.78 11.37
CA GLU A 204 34.76 -12.98 12.57
C GLU A 204 33.27 -13.02 12.22
N THR A 205 32.50 -13.65 13.09
CA THR A 205 31.05 -13.46 13.24
C THR A 205 30.85 -12.82 14.60
N VAL A 206 30.03 -11.78 14.70
CA VAL A 206 29.92 -10.96 15.90
C VAL A 206 28.49 -10.93 16.44
N GLU A 207 28.34 -11.01 17.75
CA GLU A 207 27.08 -10.88 18.47
C GLU A 207 27.14 -9.63 19.36
N ILE A 208 26.15 -8.75 19.20
CA ILE A 208 25.98 -7.52 19.97
C ILE A 208 24.79 -7.70 20.92
N ASP A 209 25.11 -7.93 22.19
CA ASP A 209 24.19 -8.21 23.29
C ASP A 209 24.16 -7.08 24.34
N LYS A 210 24.64 -5.90 23.97
CA LYS A 210 24.73 -4.70 24.82
C LYS A 210 24.41 -3.45 23.99
N PRO A 211 23.83 -2.39 24.61
CA PRO A 211 23.49 -1.16 23.90
C PRO A 211 24.77 -0.36 23.62
N ILE A 212 25.46 -0.69 22.54
CA ILE A 212 26.72 -0.06 22.12
C ILE A 212 26.63 0.39 20.67
N THR A 213 27.62 1.18 20.24
CA THR A 213 27.83 1.46 18.82
C THR A 213 29.05 0.70 18.31
N LEU A 214 28.88 -0.15 17.31
CA LEU A 214 29.96 -0.75 16.55
C LEU A 214 30.24 0.13 15.32
N ALA A 215 31.41 0.77 15.33
CA ALA A 215 31.78 1.76 14.32
C ALA A 215 33.05 1.34 13.57
N GLY A 216 32.94 1.10 12.27
CA GLY A 216 34.11 0.98 11.40
C GLY A 216 34.75 2.33 11.07
N GLU A 217 36.02 2.28 10.68
CA GLU A 217 36.69 3.33 9.93
C GLU A 217 36.58 3.05 8.41
N GLU A 218 37.22 3.87 7.57
CA GLU A 218 37.19 3.65 6.13
C GLU A 218 37.70 2.24 5.77
N SER A 219 36.96 1.51 4.93
CA SER A 219 37.33 0.17 4.44
C SER A 219 37.45 -0.91 5.53
N THR A 220 36.70 -0.81 6.63
CA THR A 220 36.60 -1.86 7.65
C THR A 220 35.70 -3.00 7.19
N LEU A 221 36.30 -4.16 6.92
CA LEU A 221 35.61 -5.37 6.47
C LEU A 221 35.47 -6.40 7.60
N ILE A 222 34.22 -6.75 7.93
CA ILE A 222 33.89 -7.97 8.66
C ILE A 222 33.57 -9.08 7.67
N ARG A 223 34.37 -10.14 7.70
CA ARG A 223 34.23 -11.32 6.83
C ARG A 223 33.83 -12.54 7.66
N GLY A 224 32.58 -12.96 7.55
CA GLY A 224 32.11 -14.24 8.04
C GLY A 224 32.79 -15.42 7.34
N ASP A 225 32.56 -16.61 7.86
CA ASP A 225 33.16 -17.86 7.39
C ASP A 225 32.32 -18.57 6.30
N GLY A 226 31.22 -17.95 5.85
CA GLY A 226 30.27 -18.54 4.91
C GLY A 226 29.25 -19.47 5.58
N ASN A 227 29.05 -19.38 6.89
CA ASN A 227 28.06 -20.14 7.64
C ASN A 227 27.36 -19.25 8.69
N GLY A 228 26.06 -19.00 8.52
CA GLY A 228 25.32 -18.14 9.44
C GLY A 228 25.32 -16.66 9.06
N SER A 229 24.73 -15.86 9.95
CA SER A 229 24.79 -14.40 9.86
C SER A 229 26.13 -13.84 10.34
N VAL A 230 26.56 -12.69 9.80
CA VAL A 230 27.87 -12.10 10.14
C VAL A 230 27.79 -11.21 11.38
N VAL A 231 26.76 -10.36 11.46
CA VAL A 231 26.48 -9.51 12.62
C VAL A 231 25.10 -9.86 13.14
N THR A 232 25.01 -10.29 14.40
CA THR A 232 23.74 -10.57 15.09
C THR A 232 23.54 -9.56 16.22
N VAL A 233 22.36 -8.95 16.27
CA VAL A 233 21.98 -7.96 17.30
C VAL A 233 20.79 -8.52 18.08
N THR A 234 20.93 -8.58 19.40
CA THR A 234 19.92 -9.11 20.33
C THR A 234 19.58 -8.14 21.46
N GLU A 235 20.08 -6.91 21.39
CA GLU A 235 19.88 -5.88 22.40
C GLU A 235 19.37 -4.58 21.77
N GLU A 236 18.57 -3.84 22.54
CA GLU A 236 18.04 -2.54 22.13
C GLU A 236 19.14 -1.45 22.08
N ASP A 237 18.83 -0.33 21.42
CA ASP A 237 19.70 0.85 21.35
C ASP A 237 21.10 0.55 20.78
N VAL A 238 21.21 -0.39 19.83
CA VAL A 238 22.47 -0.72 19.16
C VAL A 238 22.66 0.16 17.92
N GLY A 239 23.88 0.69 17.76
CA GLY A 239 24.32 1.39 16.55
C GLY A 239 25.33 0.54 15.77
N ILE A 240 25.15 0.43 14.45
CA ILE A 240 26.10 -0.21 13.53
C ILE A 240 26.37 0.77 12.41
N ARG A 241 27.64 1.13 12.20
CA ARG A 241 27.97 2.04 11.10
C ARG A 241 29.33 1.87 10.46
N ASN A 242 29.42 2.29 9.19
CA ASN A 242 30.64 2.38 8.39
C ASN A 242 31.36 1.02 8.26
N LEU A 243 30.62 -0.03 7.88
CA LEU A 243 31.15 -1.40 7.80
C LEU A 243 30.87 -2.04 6.44
N ASP A 244 31.88 -2.71 5.90
CA ASP A 244 31.73 -3.68 4.83
C ASP A 244 31.46 -5.07 5.43
N ILE A 245 30.43 -5.76 4.97
CA ILE A 245 30.03 -7.08 5.48
C ILE A 245 29.98 -8.08 4.34
N ARG A 246 30.76 -9.16 4.49
CA ARG A 246 30.92 -10.23 3.49
C ARG A 246 31.00 -11.60 4.17
N GLY A 247 30.91 -12.66 3.39
CA GLY A 247 31.08 -14.03 3.90
C GLY A 247 29.87 -14.52 4.71
N VAL A 248 28.68 -13.99 4.39
CA VAL A 248 27.40 -14.50 4.87
C VAL A 248 27.21 -15.93 4.39
N GLY A 249 26.58 -16.77 5.22
CA GLY A 249 26.18 -18.10 4.82
C GLY A 249 25.11 -18.12 3.72
N THR A 250 24.74 -19.32 3.30
CA THR A 250 23.84 -19.55 2.17
C THR A 250 22.48 -20.11 2.60
N LEU A 251 22.17 -20.14 3.90
CA LEU A 251 20.89 -20.67 4.36
C LEU A 251 19.77 -19.74 3.93
N ASP A 252 18.87 -20.27 3.10
CA ASP A 252 17.82 -19.51 2.43
C ASP A 252 16.43 -19.68 3.05
N ARG A 253 16.21 -20.79 3.78
CA ARG A 253 15.01 -21.08 4.55
C ARG A 253 15.32 -21.98 5.76
N GLY A 254 15.27 -21.40 6.96
CA GLY A 254 15.14 -22.02 8.29
C GLY A 254 16.21 -22.98 8.81
N ALA A 255 16.57 -22.82 10.11
CA ALA A 255 16.89 -23.92 11.05
C ALA A 255 17.12 -23.49 12.52
N GLU A 256 17.17 -22.20 12.87
CA GLU A 256 17.48 -21.81 14.26
C GLU A 256 16.23 -21.57 15.13
N GLU A 257 16.38 -21.90 16.41
CA GLU A 257 15.45 -21.57 17.48
C GLU A 257 15.45 -20.03 17.62
N LEU A 258 14.46 -19.36 17.04
CA LEU A 258 14.38 -17.91 17.03
C LEU A 258 13.96 -17.42 18.44
N PRO A 259 14.66 -16.45 19.06
CA PRO A 259 14.22 -15.89 20.34
C PRO A 259 12.89 -15.14 20.17
N GLY A 260 11.94 -15.28 21.11
CA GLY A 260 10.62 -14.61 21.07
C GLY A 260 9.46 -15.55 21.49
N GLU A 261 8.23 -15.02 21.58
CA GLU A 261 7.04 -15.86 21.81
C GLU A 261 6.66 -16.62 20.53
N GLU A 262 6.56 -17.95 20.59
CA GLU A 262 6.04 -18.77 19.49
C GLU A 262 4.53 -18.51 19.32
N THR A 263 4.08 -18.22 18.10
CA THR A 263 2.68 -17.94 17.80
C THR A 263 2.09 -19.02 16.89
N GLU A 264 1.34 -19.97 17.44
CA GLU A 264 0.78 -21.10 16.67
C GLU A 264 0.08 -20.63 15.37
N GLY A 265 0.62 -20.93 14.18
CA GLY A 265 -0.06 -20.54 12.92
C GLY A 265 0.74 -20.59 11.61
N TRP A 266 0.17 -19.98 10.55
CA TRP A 266 0.85 -19.72 9.28
C TRP A 266 2.06 -18.79 9.48
N ASP A 267 1.99 -17.93 10.50
CA ASP A 267 3.04 -17.01 10.94
C ASP A 267 4.32 -17.72 11.36
N ASP A 268 4.27 -18.75 12.20
CA ASP A 268 5.46 -19.52 12.59
C ASP A 268 6.16 -20.16 11.38
N ARG A 269 5.39 -20.65 10.41
CA ARG A 269 5.96 -21.22 9.16
C ARG A 269 6.52 -20.15 8.25
N PHE A 270 5.96 -18.95 8.23
CA PHE A 270 6.52 -17.83 7.48
C PHE A 270 7.83 -17.35 8.13
N MET A 271 7.82 -17.22 9.46
CA MET A 271 8.92 -16.80 10.31
C MET A 271 10.16 -17.65 10.18
N VAL A 272 10.01 -18.96 10.38
CA VAL A 272 11.11 -19.91 10.28
C VAL A 272 11.69 -19.94 8.86
N ASN A 273 10.87 -19.72 7.82
CA ASN A 273 11.33 -19.80 6.44
C ASN A 273 11.97 -18.52 5.88
N TYR A 274 11.64 -17.34 6.40
CA TYR A 274 12.15 -16.07 5.84
C TYR A 274 13.03 -15.28 6.81
N ALA A 275 12.64 -15.18 8.09
CA ALA A 275 13.39 -14.40 9.08
C ALA A 275 14.49 -15.21 9.80
N GLY A 276 14.47 -16.53 9.69
CA GLY A 276 15.50 -17.44 10.23
C GLY A 276 16.57 -17.86 9.22
N ALA A 277 16.79 -17.04 8.18
CA ALA A 277 17.80 -17.25 7.15
C ALA A 277 19.06 -16.42 7.45
N ASP A 278 20.17 -16.75 6.77
CA ASP A 278 21.45 -16.04 6.97
C ASP A 278 21.36 -14.59 6.46
N ALA A 279 22.02 -13.67 7.17
CA ALA A 279 22.08 -12.25 6.82
C ALA A 279 23.46 -11.62 7.04
N GLY A 280 23.72 -10.51 6.35
CA GLY A 280 24.85 -9.65 6.69
C GLY A 280 24.69 -9.08 8.11
N ILE A 281 23.54 -8.47 8.36
CA ILE A 281 23.13 -7.96 9.68
C ILE A 281 21.76 -8.55 10.02
N SER A 282 21.62 -9.13 11.20
CA SER A 282 20.38 -9.72 11.70
C SER A 282 20.05 -9.14 13.07
N ALA A 283 19.06 -8.24 13.13
CA ALA A 283 18.50 -7.74 14.38
C ALA A 283 17.28 -8.57 14.79
N GLN A 284 17.33 -9.10 16.01
CA GLN A 284 16.41 -10.11 16.50
C GLN A 284 15.83 -9.65 17.84
N VAL A 285 14.59 -9.17 17.83
CA VAL A 285 13.90 -8.65 19.03
C VAL A 285 14.71 -7.51 19.68
N ALA A 286 15.06 -6.52 18.87
CA ALA A 286 15.96 -5.43 19.25
C ALA A 286 15.38 -4.07 18.87
N ASP A 287 14.89 -3.32 19.86
CA ASP A 287 14.26 -2.02 19.65
C ASP A 287 15.30 -0.95 19.29
N ARG A 288 14.89 0.04 18.48
CA ARG A 288 15.66 1.26 18.20
C ARG A 288 17.05 1.00 17.61
N VAL A 289 17.22 -0.09 16.86
CA VAL A 289 18.50 -0.40 16.18
C VAL A 289 18.77 0.62 15.07
N SER A 290 20.00 1.14 15.01
CA SER A 290 20.46 2.04 13.94
C SER A 290 21.52 1.35 13.10
N ILE A 291 21.29 1.24 11.79
CA ILE A 291 22.21 0.68 10.80
C ILE A 291 22.48 1.75 9.74
N VAL A 292 23.69 2.28 9.71
CA VAL A 292 24.03 3.48 8.92
C VAL A 292 25.29 3.25 8.09
N ASP A 293 25.29 3.61 6.80
CA ASP A 293 26.49 3.58 5.95
C ASP A 293 27.18 2.19 5.97
N VAL A 294 26.44 1.15 5.58
CA VAL A 294 26.93 -0.22 5.54
C VAL A 294 26.90 -0.76 4.11
N ASP A 295 27.94 -1.50 3.71
CA ASP A 295 28.00 -2.22 2.43
C ASP A 295 27.89 -3.72 2.68
N VAL A 296 26.76 -4.32 2.28
CA VAL A 296 26.51 -5.75 2.46
C VAL A 296 26.52 -6.45 1.11
N LYS A 297 27.39 -7.44 0.95
CA LYS A 297 27.30 -8.38 -0.18
C LYS A 297 27.14 -9.81 0.31
N THR A 298 26.03 -10.40 -0.11
CA THR A 298 25.48 -11.62 0.47
C THR A 298 24.94 -12.54 -0.63
N PRO A 299 25.06 -13.87 -0.50
CA PRO A 299 24.29 -14.81 -1.32
C PRO A 299 22.90 -15.11 -0.73
N ALA A 300 22.57 -14.55 0.43
CA ALA A 300 21.31 -14.73 1.16
C ALA A 300 20.65 -13.37 1.45
N ASN A 301 20.26 -13.07 2.69
CA ASN A 301 19.68 -11.77 3.03
C ASN A 301 20.77 -10.73 3.32
N GLY A 302 20.46 -9.45 3.08
CA GLY A 302 21.36 -8.34 3.42
C GLY A 302 21.20 -7.95 4.88
N ILE A 303 20.06 -7.34 5.19
CA ILE A 303 19.69 -6.86 6.52
C ILE A 303 18.34 -7.47 6.89
N ILE A 304 18.23 -8.06 8.08
CA ILE A 304 16.96 -8.52 8.66
C ILE A 304 16.69 -7.72 9.93
N LEU A 305 15.51 -7.10 9.99
CA LEU A 305 14.92 -6.51 11.19
C LEU A 305 13.72 -7.37 11.57
N ARG A 306 13.83 -8.11 12.67
CA ARG A 306 12.75 -8.95 13.18
C ARG A 306 12.32 -8.46 14.54
N GLU A 307 11.03 -8.12 14.68
CA GLU A 307 10.43 -7.66 15.94
C GLU A 307 11.30 -6.54 16.59
N SER A 308 11.80 -5.65 15.74
CA SER A 308 12.78 -4.61 16.03
C SER A 308 12.16 -3.24 15.72
N PRO A 309 11.15 -2.80 16.50
CA PRO A 309 10.45 -1.55 16.29
C PRO A 309 11.38 -0.34 16.42
N ASP A 310 11.01 0.75 15.74
CA ASP A 310 11.72 2.02 15.68
C ASP A 310 13.16 1.89 15.16
N ALA A 311 13.46 0.81 14.43
CA ALA A 311 14.74 0.64 13.76
C ALA A 311 14.89 1.59 12.56
N VAL A 312 16.12 2.03 12.33
CA VAL A 312 16.50 2.92 11.22
C VAL A 312 17.61 2.25 10.41
N VAL A 313 17.33 2.02 9.13
CA VAL A 313 18.34 1.63 8.12
C VAL A 313 18.53 2.80 7.17
N ARG A 314 19.75 3.34 7.12
CA ARG A 314 20.06 4.55 6.35
C ARG A 314 21.38 4.42 5.61
N ASP A 315 21.45 4.94 4.39
CA ASP A 315 22.66 4.91 3.57
C ASP A 315 23.25 3.49 3.39
N ALA A 316 22.41 2.45 3.44
CA ALA A 316 22.86 1.08 3.26
C ALA A 316 23.00 0.75 1.77
N ASN A 317 24.09 0.10 1.38
CA ASN A 317 24.27 -0.48 0.05
C ASN A 317 24.24 -2.01 0.14
N VAL A 318 23.21 -2.65 -0.42
CA VAL A 318 23.02 -4.09 -0.37
C VAL A 318 23.07 -4.69 -1.76
N THR A 319 23.95 -5.66 -1.97
CA THR A 319 24.00 -6.49 -3.19
C THR A 319 23.72 -7.95 -2.86
N VAL A 320 22.61 -8.48 -3.37
CA VAL A 320 22.23 -9.89 -3.21
C VAL A 320 22.70 -10.69 -4.42
N ALA A 321 23.75 -11.48 -4.24
CA ALA A 321 24.49 -12.13 -5.31
C ALA A 321 23.83 -13.42 -5.84
N ASP A 322 22.59 -13.36 -6.35
CA ASP A 322 21.95 -14.32 -7.28
C ASP A 322 20.50 -13.86 -7.59
N ARG A 323 20.10 -13.81 -8.87
CA ARG A 323 18.69 -13.60 -9.31
C ARG A 323 17.81 -14.85 -9.12
N GLY A 324 18.18 -15.74 -8.21
CA GLY A 324 17.55 -17.05 -8.04
C GLY A 324 16.16 -16.98 -7.42
N THR A 325 15.32 -17.98 -7.71
CA THR A 325 13.94 -18.15 -7.19
C THR A 325 13.85 -18.42 -5.67
N SER A 326 14.94 -18.25 -4.93
CA SER A 326 15.02 -18.49 -3.48
C SER A 326 14.62 -17.21 -2.71
N GLY A 327 14.06 -17.38 -1.51
CA GLY A 327 13.27 -16.36 -0.78
C GLY A 327 14.09 -15.27 -0.07
N TYR A 328 15.10 -14.69 -0.71
CA TYR A 328 15.97 -13.69 -0.09
C TYR A 328 15.45 -12.27 -0.27
N ALA A 329 15.68 -11.44 0.75
CA ALA A 329 15.49 -10.00 0.66
C ALA A 329 16.81 -9.23 0.84
N GLY A 330 16.96 -8.11 0.12
CA GLY A 330 18.03 -7.16 0.41
C GLY A 330 17.88 -6.61 1.83
N ILE A 331 16.72 -6.03 2.12
CA ILE A 331 16.34 -5.56 3.46
C ILE A 331 14.97 -6.16 3.80
N MET A 332 14.91 -6.95 4.87
CA MET A 332 13.68 -7.54 5.38
C MET A 332 13.24 -6.82 6.66
N VAL A 333 12.02 -6.30 6.66
CA VAL A 333 11.41 -5.60 7.79
C VAL A 333 10.19 -6.38 8.24
N PHE A 334 10.38 -7.14 9.31
CA PHE A 334 9.41 -8.10 9.80
C PHE A 334 8.91 -7.70 11.18
N ARG A 335 7.62 -7.37 11.32
CA ARG A 335 7.03 -6.84 12.58
C ARG A 335 7.89 -5.74 13.22
N SER A 336 8.49 -4.89 12.39
CA SER A 336 9.51 -3.92 12.79
C SER A 336 9.17 -2.56 12.21
N PRO A 337 8.08 -1.90 12.67
CA PRO A 337 7.73 -0.57 12.19
C PRO A 337 8.90 0.38 12.43
N GLY A 338 9.41 1.00 11.37
CA GLY A 338 10.65 1.78 11.40
C GLY A 338 10.87 2.52 10.08
N VAL A 339 12.12 2.93 9.83
CA VAL A 339 12.51 3.70 8.63
C VAL A 339 13.58 2.95 7.85
N VAL A 340 13.36 2.83 6.54
CA VAL A 340 14.41 2.46 5.56
C VAL A 340 14.56 3.63 4.59
N GLU A 341 15.70 4.31 4.63
CA GLU A 341 15.91 5.49 3.80
C GLU A 341 17.28 5.63 3.15
N ASN A 342 17.34 6.38 2.06
CA ASN A 342 18.57 6.75 1.34
C ASN A 342 19.48 5.54 1.01
N SER A 343 18.89 4.35 0.87
CA SER A 343 19.62 3.10 0.72
C SER A 343 19.51 2.59 -0.72
N SER A 344 20.53 1.87 -1.17
CA SER A 344 20.57 1.22 -2.47
C SER A 344 20.52 -0.30 -2.34
N VAL A 345 19.63 -0.94 -3.10
CA VAL A 345 19.57 -2.40 -3.18
C VAL A 345 19.66 -2.83 -4.64
N THR A 346 20.62 -3.69 -4.94
CA THR A 346 20.85 -4.22 -6.29
C THR A 346 20.72 -5.74 -6.28
N ASP A 347 20.03 -6.26 -7.30
CA ASP A 347 19.82 -7.70 -7.48
C ASP A 347 18.94 -8.32 -6.35
N GLY A 348 18.67 -9.61 -6.44
CA GLY A 348 17.86 -10.36 -5.49
C GLY A 348 16.38 -10.47 -5.86
N ARG A 349 15.66 -11.28 -5.07
CA ARG A 349 14.24 -11.54 -5.28
C ARG A 349 13.38 -10.39 -4.79
N ASP A 350 13.48 -10.03 -3.51
CA ASP A 350 12.78 -8.88 -2.93
C ASP A 350 13.84 -7.84 -2.51
N SER A 351 13.81 -6.62 -3.02
CA SER A 351 14.82 -5.64 -2.61
C SER A 351 14.56 -5.13 -1.20
N ILE A 352 13.35 -4.62 -0.94
CA ILE A 352 12.86 -4.26 0.39
C ILE A 352 11.55 -5.02 0.62
N TYR A 353 11.54 -5.87 1.65
CA TYR A 353 10.37 -6.69 1.95
C TYR A 353 9.80 -6.35 3.33
N LEU A 354 8.57 -5.84 3.34
CA LEU A 354 7.82 -5.54 4.56
C LEU A 354 6.83 -6.67 4.84
N TYR A 355 6.76 -7.11 6.09
CA TYR A 355 5.73 -8.03 6.56
C TYR A 355 5.23 -7.61 7.94
N ARG A 356 3.91 -7.34 8.05
CA ARG A 356 3.23 -6.91 9.29
C ARG A 356 3.98 -5.82 10.09
N SER A 357 4.57 -4.87 9.39
CA SER A 357 5.30 -3.73 9.95
C SER A 357 4.45 -2.47 9.76
N GLU A 358 3.34 -2.40 10.49
CA GLU A 358 2.33 -1.34 10.36
C GLU A 358 2.95 0.05 10.52
N GLY A 359 2.71 0.94 9.55
CA GLY A 359 3.25 2.30 9.59
C GLY A 359 4.74 2.42 9.28
N ALA A 360 5.39 1.36 8.76
CA ALA A 360 6.76 1.44 8.28
C ALA A 360 6.91 2.47 7.14
N ILE A 361 8.07 3.12 7.10
CA ILE A 361 8.39 4.21 6.17
C ILE A 361 9.57 3.78 5.30
N VAL A 362 9.37 3.80 3.99
CA VAL A 362 10.41 3.47 3.01
C VAL A 362 10.56 4.67 2.08
N THR A 363 11.65 5.41 2.21
CA THR A 363 11.80 6.72 1.55
C THR A 363 13.15 6.92 0.87
N ASN A 364 13.15 7.54 -0.32
CA ASN A 364 14.38 7.93 -1.03
C ASN A 364 15.33 6.77 -1.34
N ASN A 365 14.85 5.54 -1.48
CA ASN A 365 15.69 4.38 -1.80
C ASN A 365 15.86 4.21 -3.31
N GLU A 366 16.98 3.63 -3.72
CA GLU A 366 17.29 3.28 -5.11
C GLU A 366 17.38 1.76 -5.28
N ILE A 367 16.54 1.21 -6.14
CA ILE A 367 16.44 -0.23 -6.37
C ILE A 367 16.65 -0.50 -7.85
N THR A 368 17.54 -1.45 -8.15
CA THR A 368 17.82 -1.86 -9.54
C THR A 368 17.93 -3.38 -9.64
N ASP A 369 17.59 -3.91 -10.82
CA ASP A 369 17.93 -5.27 -11.22
C ASP A 369 17.31 -6.40 -10.37
N SER A 370 16.14 -6.17 -9.75
CA SER A 370 15.46 -7.11 -8.84
C SER A 370 14.30 -7.87 -9.47
N VAL A 371 13.77 -8.91 -8.80
CA VAL A 371 12.50 -9.52 -9.23
C VAL A 371 11.30 -8.69 -8.75
N LEU A 372 11.31 -8.35 -7.47
CA LEU A 372 10.36 -7.48 -6.79
C LEU A 372 11.14 -6.34 -6.12
N GLY A 373 10.75 -5.09 -6.37
CA GLY A 373 11.41 -3.94 -5.76
C GLY A 373 11.04 -3.78 -4.28
N ILE A 374 9.91 -3.12 -4.01
CA ILE A 374 9.36 -2.97 -2.66
C ILE A 374 8.12 -3.85 -2.54
N HIS A 375 8.15 -4.83 -1.64
CA HIS A 375 7.09 -5.82 -1.49
C HIS A 375 6.45 -5.73 -0.10
N LEU A 376 5.12 -5.60 -0.05
CA LEU A 376 4.33 -5.49 1.17
C LEU A 376 3.36 -6.68 1.25
N MET A 377 3.48 -7.48 2.31
CA MET A 377 2.51 -8.53 2.65
C MET A 377 1.90 -8.29 4.03
N HIS A 378 0.57 -8.14 4.10
CA HIS A 378 -0.13 -7.82 5.35
C HIS A 378 0.44 -6.56 6.05
N ASN A 379 0.73 -5.50 5.29
CA ASN A 379 1.20 -4.24 5.89
C ASN A 379 0.16 -3.16 5.69
N ASP A 380 -0.25 -2.58 6.79
CA ASP A 380 -1.17 -1.46 6.83
C ASP A 380 -0.41 -0.18 7.14
N GLY A 381 -0.94 0.95 6.68
CA GLY A 381 -0.44 2.25 7.12
C GLY A 381 0.94 2.64 6.57
N ALA A 382 1.57 1.86 5.70
CA ALA A 382 2.94 2.14 5.25
C ALA A 382 3.01 3.39 4.37
N LEU A 383 4.14 4.11 4.45
CA LEU A 383 4.47 5.23 3.58
C LEU A 383 5.66 4.88 2.69
N LEU A 384 5.40 4.73 1.39
CA LEU A 384 6.42 4.51 0.36
C LEU A 384 6.56 5.80 -0.44
N THR A 385 7.63 6.56 -0.24
CA THR A 385 7.78 7.87 -0.88
C THR A 385 9.12 8.12 -1.54
N ASN A 386 9.11 8.75 -2.71
CA ASN A 386 10.32 9.16 -3.43
C ASN A 386 11.33 8.03 -3.71
N ASN A 387 10.87 6.77 -3.75
CA ASN A 387 11.72 5.65 -4.11
C ASN A 387 11.87 5.57 -5.63
N ARG A 388 13.06 5.17 -6.09
CA ARG A 388 13.35 4.88 -7.50
C ARG A 388 13.53 3.39 -7.68
N VAL A 389 12.72 2.79 -8.53
CA VAL A 389 12.82 1.36 -8.87
C VAL A 389 12.99 1.24 -10.38
N ALA A 390 14.02 0.53 -10.81
CA ALA A 390 14.28 0.29 -12.22
C ALA A 390 14.55 -1.20 -12.48
N GLU A 391 14.12 -1.67 -13.65
CA GLU A 391 14.45 -3.00 -14.16
C GLU A 391 13.97 -4.14 -13.23
N ALA A 392 12.79 -3.97 -12.62
CA ALA A 392 12.17 -5.05 -11.86
C ALA A 392 11.58 -6.12 -12.82
N GLU A 393 12.08 -7.35 -12.73
CA GLU A 393 11.67 -8.46 -13.63
C GLU A 393 10.17 -8.75 -13.53
N ASN A 394 9.56 -8.57 -12.35
CA ASN A 394 8.15 -8.80 -12.13
C ASN A 394 7.39 -7.53 -11.72
N THR A 395 7.67 -6.99 -10.54
CA THR A 395 6.90 -5.85 -10.02
C THR A 395 7.79 -4.87 -9.26
N GLY A 396 7.72 -3.57 -9.59
CA GLY A 396 8.49 -2.53 -8.91
C GLY A 396 8.03 -2.29 -7.47
N ILE A 397 6.75 -1.98 -7.26
CA ILE A 397 6.12 -1.94 -5.93
C ILE A 397 4.93 -2.90 -5.90
N TYR A 398 4.95 -3.87 -4.99
CA TYR A 398 3.93 -4.91 -4.89
C TYR A 398 3.24 -4.88 -3.52
N VAL A 399 1.98 -4.42 -3.49
CA VAL A 399 1.16 -4.32 -2.27
C VAL A 399 0.07 -5.38 -2.31
N MET A 400 0.14 -6.37 -1.41
CA MET A 400 -0.74 -7.55 -1.49
C MET A 400 -1.11 -8.15 -0.13
N THR A 401 -2.14 -9.01 -0.17
CA THR A 401 -2.61 -9.83 0.96
C THR A 401 -3.42 -9.07 2.01
N GLY A 402 -4.47 -8.37 1.56
CA GLY A 402 -5.42 -7.62 2.40
C GLY A 402 -4.87 -6.36 3.12
N PRO A 403 -3.91 -5.60 2.56
CA PRO A 403 -3.35 -4.44 3.22
C PRO A 403 -4.29 -3.23 3.16
N GLU A 404 -4.20 -2.30 4.11
CA GLU A 404 -5.06 -1.12 4.15
C GLU A 404 -4.27 0.17 4.34
N ARG A 405 -4.85 1.26 3.82
CA ARG A 405 -4.38 2.61 4.12
C ARG A 405 -2.89 2.75 3.80
N ASN A 406 -2.41 2.31 2.65
CA ASN A 406 -1.01 2.54 2.27
C ASN A 406 -0.88 3.79 1.42
N ALA A 407 0.21 4.55 1.61
CA ALA A 407 0.51 5.75 0.82
C ALA A 407 1.71 5.48 -0.09
N LEU A 408 1.51 5.59 -1.41
CA LEU A 408 2.54 5.51 -2.43
C LEU A 408 2.65 6.87 -3.09
N VAL A 409 3.68 7.65 -2.75
CA VAL A 409 3.75 9.06 -3.13
C VAL A 409 5.09 9.47 -3.71
N GLY A 410 5.10 10.00 -4.94
CA GLY A 410 6.34 10.52 -5.55
C GLY A 410 7.34 9.45 -6.00
N ASN A 411 6.94 8.18 -6.08
CA ASN A 411 7.84 7.12 -6.51
C ASN A 411 8.02 7.14 -8.03
N GLN A 412 9.21 6.76 -8.50
CA GLN A 412 9.52 6.63 -9.91
C GLN A 412 9.85 5.17 -10.22
N ILE A 413 9.08 4.55 -11.12
CA ILE A 413 9.25 3.14 -11.46
C ILE A 413 9.37 2.99 -12.97
N THR A 414 10.48 2.39 -13.40
CA THR A 414 10.84 2.33 -14.82
C THR A 414 11.27 0.95 -15.29
N SER A 415 11.07 0.68 -16.59
CA SER A 415 11.60 -0.49 -17.29
C SER A 415 11.29 -1.83 -16.60
N SER A 416 10.13 -1.93 -15.95
CA SER A 416 9.69 -3.10 -15.19
C SER A 416 8.52 -3.80 -15.89
N GLU A 417 8.28 -5.07 -15.58
CA GLU A 417 7.12 -5.77 -16.15
C GLU A 417 5.80 -5.16 -15.61
N THR A 418 5.68 -4.97 -14.31
CA THR A 418 4.64 -4.15 -13.69
C THR A 418 5.29 -3.09 -12.82
N ALA A 419 4.98 -1.82 -13.04
CA ALA A 419 5.56 -0.76 -12.23
C ALA A 419 5.03 -0.84 -10.80
N ALA A 420 3.71 -0.78 -10.62
CA ALA A 420 3.07 -0.99 -9.33
C ALA A 420 1.86 -1.93 -9.41
N TYR A 421 1.73 -2.79 -8.41
CA TYR A 421 0.50 -3.53 -8.12
C TYR A 421 -0.01 -3.09 -6.75
N VAL A 422 -1.27 -2.63 -6.71
CA VAL A 422 -1.91 -2.11 -5.50
C VAL A 422 -3.17 -2.91 -5.22
N GLY A 423 -3.09 -3.85 -4.28
CA GLY A 423 -4.22 -4.56 -3.70
C GLY A 423 -4.62 -3.99 -2.33
N GLY A 424 -5.76 -4.46 -1.79
CA GLY A 424 -6.22 -4.04 -0.47
C GLY A 424 -7.34 -2.99 -0.49
N THR A 425 -7.35 -2.06 0.46
CA THR A 425 -8.37 -1.00 0.53
C THR A 425 -7.78 0.34 0.97
N GLU A 426 -8.48 1.43 0.66
CA GLU A 426 -8.20 2.78 1.20
C GLU A 426 -6.77 3.29 0.94
N SER A 427 -6.12 2.83 -0.14
CA SER A 427 -4.78 3.28 -0.49
C SER A 427 -4.79 4.66 -1.14
N TYR A 428 -3.71 5.41 -0.94
CA TYR A 428 -3.48 6.72 -1.55
C TYR A 428 -2.25 6.65 -2.47
N VAL A 429 -2.48 6.70 -3.77
CA VAL A 429 -1.43 6.57 -4.80
C VAL A 429 -1.36 7.88 -5.57
N ALA A 430 -0.33 8.69 -5.31
CA ALA A 430 -0.27 10.01 -5.90
C ALA A 430 1.11 10.47 -6.34
N ARG A 431 1.16 11.30 -7.39
CA ARG A 431 2.41 11.93 -7.88
C ARG A 431 3.52 10.94 -8.25
N ASN A 432 3.16 9.69 -8.55
CA ASN A 432 4.13 8.70 -9.01
C ASN A 432 4.35 8.84 -10.52
N VAL A 433 5.54 8.44 -10.96
CA VAL A 433 5.92 8.36 -12.37
C VAL A 433 6.13 6.89 -12.72
N PHE A 434 5.24 6.35 -13.54
CA PHE A 434 5.32 4.99 -14.07
C PHE A 434 5.67 5.09 -15.56
N ALA A 435 6.95 4.85 -15.90
CA ALA A 435 7.43 5.05 -17.26
C ALA A 435 8.13 3.83 -17.87
N ASP A 436 7.91 3.58 -19.16
CA ASP A 436 8.61 2.51 -19.91
C ASP A 436 8.41 1.09 -19.35
N ASN A 437 7.26 0.82 -18.72
CA ASN A 437 6.92 -0.50 -18.18
C ASN A 437 6.03 -1.29 -19.14
N THR A 438 5.98 -2.63 -19.01
CA THR A 438 4.96 -3.41 -19.73
C THR A 438 3.56 -3.02 -19.23
N LEU A 439 3.40 -2.86 -17.91
CA LEU A 439 2.20 -2.34 -17.25
C LEU A 439 2.60 -1.25 -16.24
N GLY A 440 2.03 -0.05 -16.34
CA GLY A 440 2.27 1.03 -15.38
C GLY A 440 1.67 0.74 -14.00
N LEU A 441 0.36 0.54 -13.92
CA LEU A 441 -0.31 0.26 -12.64
C LEU A 441 -1.37 -0.85 -12.77
N HIS A 442 -1.29 -1.83 -11.88
CA HIS A 442 -2.36 -2.79 -11.62
C HIS A 442 -3.16 -2.36 -10.39
N MET A 443 -4.45 -2.08 -10.57
CA MET A 443 -5.35 -1.61 -9.52
C MET A 443 -6.27 -2.76 -9.12
N GLU A 444 -6.02 -3.36 -7.97
CA GLU A 444 -6.92 -4.35 -7.36
C GLU A 444 -7.58 -3.80 -6.09
N ALA A 445 -7.00 -2.77 -5.48
CA ALA A 445 -7.53 -2.16 -4.28
C ALA A 445 -8.85 -1.44 -4.52
N ASP A 446 -9.74 -1.51 -3.54
CA ASP A 446 -11.02 -0.80 -3.50
C ASP A 446 -10.93 0.47 -2.62
N ALA A 447 -11.92 1.35 -2.71
CA ALA A 447 -12.06 2.57 -1.92
C ALA A 447 -10.80 3.46 -1.86
N SER A 448 -9.97 3.39 -2.90
CA SER A 448 -8.65 4.02 -2.97
C SER A 448 -8.66 5.28 -3.84
N ILE A 449 -7.69 6.16 -3.63
CA ILE A 449 -7.51 7.40 -4.40
C ILE A 449 -6.24 7.28 -5.25
N TYR A 450 -6.39 7.56 -6.55
CA TYR A 450 -5.31 7.59 -7.53
C TYR A 450 -5.31 8.97 -8.21
N GLU A 451 -4.42 9.86 -7.79
CA GLU A 451 -4.40 11.23 -8.31
C GLU A 451 -3.01 11.72 -8.69
N HIS A 452 -2.94 12.59 -9.70
CA HIS A 452 -1.69 13.27 -10.06
C HIS A 452 -0.53 12.35 -10.44
N ASN A 453 -0.79 11.11 -10.88
CA ASN A 453 0.24 10.21 -11.37
C ASN A 453 0.48 10.42 -12.88
N VAL A 454 1.71 10.12 -13.33
CA VAL A 454 2.10 10.13 -14.74
C VAL A 454 2.35 8.70 -15.21
N PHE A 455 1.65 8.30 -16.28
CA PHE A 455 1.80 7.03 -16.97
C PHE A 455 2.36 7.32 -18.37
N ALA A 456 3.66 7.10 -18.57
CA ALA A 456 4.34 7.50 -19.79
C ALA A 456 5.03 6.34 -20.52
N GLY A 457 4.77 6.12 -21.80
CA GLY A 457 5.53 5.14 -22.59
C GLY A 457 5.35 3.68 -22.18
N ASN A 458 4.28 3.33 -21.47
CA ASN A 458 4.05 1.96 -21.04
C ASN A 458 3.33 1.16 -22.13
N GLY A 459 3.46 -0.16 -22.12
CA GLY A 459 2.59 -1.03 -22.93
C GLY A 459 1.11 -0.84 -22.55
N VAL A 460 0.81 -0.89 -21.26
CA VAL A 460 -0.50 -0.49 -20.71
C VAL A 460 -0.28 0.53 -19.60
N GLY A 461 -0.91 1.70 -19.68
CA GLY A 461 -0.79 2.74 -18.65
C GLY A 461 -1.32 2.26 -17.29
N ALA A 462 -2.60 1.90 -17.23
CA ALA A 462 -3.21 1.33 -16.03
C ALA A 462 -4.25 0.23 -16.34
N ARG A 463 -4.32 -0.79 -15.49
CA ARG A 463 -5.33 -1.86 -15.54
C ARG A 463 -6.14 -1.85 -14.26
N ASP A 464 -7.43 -1.56 -14.37
CA ASP A 464 -8.37 -1.61 -13.25
C ASP A 464 -9.02 -2.98 -13.14
N ALA A 465 -8.54 -3.79 -12.20
CA ALA A 465 -9.07 -5.10 -11.88
C ALA A 465 -9.96 -5.10 -10.62
N ALA A 466 -10.18 -3.94 -10.00
CA ALA A 466 -11.01 -3.80 -8.81
C ALA A 466 -12.43 -4.27 -9.12
N VAL A 467 -12.99 -5.10 -8.25
CA VAL A 467 -14.32 -5.70 -8.43
C VAL A 467 -15.40 -4.65 -8.19
N LEU A 468 -15.17 -3.75 -7.24
CA LEU A 468 -16.09 -2.67 -6.91
C LEU A 468 -15.56 -1.35 -7.51
N PRO A 469 -16.38 -0.62 -8.28
CA PRO A 469 -15.98 0.65 -8.88
C PRO A 469 -16.04 1.74 -7.81
N THR A 470 -15.25 1.65 -6.75
CA THR A 470 -15.26 2.57 -5.59
C THR A 470 -14.09 3.54 -5.60
N ASN A 471 -13.07 3.27 -6.40
CA ASN A 471 -11.89 4.11 -6.53
C ASN A 471 -12.19 5.50 -7.09
N ARG A 472 -11.42 6.49 -6.64
CA ARG A 472 -11.43 7.86 -7.15
C ARG A 472 -10.16 8.05 -7.99
N VAL A 473 -10.31 8.23 -9.30
CA VAL A 473 -9.19 8.33 -10.26
C VAL A 473 -9.32 9.61 -11.06
N PHE A 474 -8.46 10.60 -10.80
CA PHE A 474 -8.55 11.93 -11.41
C PHE A 474 -7.20 12.67 -11.39
N GLY A 475 -7.01 13.65 -12.27
CA GLY A 475 -5.80 14.47 -12.33
C GLY A 475 -4.55 13.71 -12.76
N ASN A 476 -4.66 12.48 -13.26
CA ASN A 476 -3.54 11.70 -13.78
C ASN A 476 -3.29 12.05 -15.26
N ASP A 477 -2.07 11.80 -15.74
CA ASP A 477 -1.70 12.01 -17.14
C ASP A 477 -1.26 10.71 -17.80
N PHE A 478 -1.92 10.35 -18.89
CA PHE A 478 -1.59 9.19 -19.72
C PHE A 478 -0.99 9.67 -21.03
N VAL A 479 0.30 9.37 -21.26
CA VAL A 479 1.10 9.93 -22.36
C VAL A 479 1.84 8.81 -23.09
N ALA A 480 1.67 8.70 -24.41
CA ALA A 480 2.46 7.80 -25.25
C ALA A 480 2.45 6.31 -24.80
N ASN A 481 1.41 5.86 -24.10
CA ASN A 481 1.23 4.43 -23.81
C ASN A 481 0.66 3.73 -25.05
N ASP A 482 1.01 2.46 -25.30
CA ASP A 482 0.37 1.70 -26.39
C ASP A 482 -1.15 1.60 -26.12
N GLU A 483 -1.54 1.23 -24.90
CA GLU A 483 -2.92 1.32 -24.41
C GLU A 483 -2.97 2.16 -23.13
N HIS A 484 -3.72 3.27 -23.13
CA HIS A 484 -3.77 4.15 -21.95
C HIS A 484 -4.37 3.45 -20.73
N ALA A 485 -5.45 2.67 -20.90
CA ALA A 485 -6.03 1.90 -19.80
C ALA A 485 -6.86 0.68 -20.24
N GLU A 486 -6.86 -0.35 -19.39
CA GLU A 486 -7.70 -1.53 -19.50
C GLU A 486 -8.66 -1.67 -18.30
N ALA A 487 -9.81 -2.31 -18.52
CA ALA A 487 -10.79 -2.62 -17.48
C ALA A 487 -11.00 -4.13 -17.35
N GLY A 488 -10.92 -4.63 -16.11
CA GLY A 488 -11.29 -5.98 -15.72
C GLY A 488 -12.80 -6.20 -15.71
N ALA A 489 -13.22 -7.44 -15.42
CA ALA A 489 -14.64 -7.78 -15.24
C ALA A 489 -15.31 -6.84 -14.21
N GLY A 490 -16.59 -6.53 -14.41
CA GLY A 490 -17.35 -5.70 -13.48
C GLY A 490 -18.03 -4.49 -14.15
N PRO A 491 -18.55 -3.57 -13.33
CA PRO A 491 -19.36 -2.45 -13.81
C PRO A 491 -18.51 -1.35 -14.47
N LEU A 492 -19.22 -0.34 -14.97
CA LEU A 492 -18.62 0.89 -15.46
C LEU A 492 -17.80 1.58 -14.36
N ARG A 493 -16.55 1.92 -14.69
CA ARG A 493 -15.66 2.72 -13.83
C ARG A 493 -15.66 4.16 -14.30
N ILE A 494 -15.89 5.09 -13.36
CA ILE A 494 -15.88 6.53 -13.65
C ILE A 494 -14.58 7.12 -13.14
N TRP A 495 -13.71 7.52 -14.06
CA TRP A 495 -12.42 8.12 -13.77
C TRP A 495 -12.50 9.64 -13.88
N SER A 496 -13.31 10.20 -13.00
CA SER A 496 -13.43 11.64 -12.77
C SER A 496 -14.07 11.85 -11.40
N HIS A 497 -13.61 12.85 -10.65
CA HIS A 497 -14.09 13.15 -9.32
C HIS A 497 -14.21 14.66 -9.13
N ASP A 498 -15.31 15.11 -8.50
CA ASP A 498 -15.57 16.52 -8.16
C ASP A 498 -15.32 17.54 -9.28
N GLY A 499 -15.65 17.14 -10.51
CA GLY A 499 -15.55 17.98 -11.71
C GLY A 499 -14.18 17.95 -12.40
N GLN A 500 -13.22 17.21 -11.86
CA GLN A 500 -11.89 16.99 -12.43
C GLN A 500 -11.78 15.58 -13.02
N GLY A 501 -11.21 15.46 -14.22
CA GLY A 501 -10.86 14.19 -14.84
C GLY A 501 -9.35 14.07 -15.04
N ASN A 502 -8.95 13.23 -15.99
CA ASN A 502 -7.56 12.92 -16.31
C ASN A 502 -7.16 13.54 -17.65
N TYR A 503 -5.87 13.62 -17.92
CA TYR A 503 -5.34 13.96 -19.24
C TYR A 503 -5.06 12.68 -20.01
N TRP A 504 -5.49 12.67 -21.27
CA TRP A 504 -5.29 11.57 -22.20
C TRP A 504 -4.67 12.14 -23.46
N GLU A 505 -3.42 11.78 -23.74
CA GLU A 505 -2.77 12.11 -25.00
C GLU A 505 -3.64 11.61 -26.17
N GLY A 506 -3.79 12.43 -27.23
CA GLY A 506 -4.77 12.22 -28.31
C GLY A 506 -6.23 12.59 -28.00
N GLY A 507 -6.59 12.77 -26.72
CA GLY A 507 -7.95 13.08 -26.27
C GLY A 507 -8.42 14.53 -26.50
N SER A 508 -7.56 15.41 -27.01
CA SER A 508 -7.83 16.86 -27.18
C SER A 508 -9.10 17.14 -28.01
N SER A 509 -9.34 16.35 -29.06
CA SER A 509 -10.53 16.46 -29.93
C SER A 509 -11.87 16.23 -29.22
N VAL A 510 -11.82 15.66 -28.02
CA VAL A 510 -12.93 15.31 -27.13
C VAL A 510 -12.97 16.24 -25.91
N ALA A 511 -11.80 16.64 -25.41
CA ALA A 511 -11.64 17.55 -24.29
C ALA A 511 -11.88 19.03 -24.65
N ASP A 512 -11.77 19.43 -25.92
CA ASP A 512 -11.95 20.82 -26.35
C ASP A 512 -13.37 21.37 -26.07
N GLY A 513 -13.44 22.55 -25.45
CA GLY A 513 -14.65 23.21 -24.95
C GLY A 513 -14.74 23.30 -23.41
N ASP A 514 -15.51 24.26 -22.89
CA ASP A 514 -15.87 24.34 -21.47
C ASP A 514 -17.41 24.35 -21.30
N PRO A 515 -18.02 23.25 -20.80
CA PRO A 515 -17.38 21.97 -20.44
C PRO A 515 -16.85 21.20 -21.67
N PRO A 516 -15.96 20.20 -21.48
CA PRO A 516 -15.43 19.37 -22.56
C PRO A 516 -16.55 18.83 -23.45
N GLY A 517 -16.26 18.72 -24.76
CA GLY A 517 -17.26 18.41 -25.78
C GLY A 517 -18.04 17.11 -25.55
N ARG A 518 -17.43 16.11 -24.90
CA ARG A 518 -18.06 14.85 -24.44
C ARG A 518 -17.13 14.05 -23.49
N PRO A 519 -17.63 12.99 -22.81
CA PRO A 519 -16.78 12.04 -22.09
C PRO A 519 -15.78 11.30 -23.00
N TYR A 520 -14.67 10.86 -22.41
CA TYR A 520 -13.63 10.02 -23.04
C TYR A 520 -13.66 8.61 -22.44
N SER A 521 -13.48 7.58 -23.25
CA SER A 521 -13.37 6.20 -22.76
C SER A 521 -12.10 5.53 -23.30
N PRO A 522 -11.06 5.30 -22.49
CA PRO A 522 -9.83 4.63 -22.97
C PRO A 522 -10.08 3.20 -23.42
N THR A 523 -11.15 2.57 -22.94
CA THR A 523 -11.56 1.20 -23.29
C THR A 523 -12.49 1.11 -24.50
N ASP A 524 -12.96 2.25 -25.03
CA ASP A 524 -13.77 2.25 -26.25
C ASP A 524 -12.86 2.02 -27.48
N PRO A 525 -13.25 1.15 -28.44
CA PRO A 525 -12.39 0.81 -29.58
C PRO A 525 -12.01 1.98 -30.50
N VAL A 526 -12.72 3.11 -30.42
CA VAL A 526 -12.43 4.32 -31.19
C VAL A 526 -11.69 5.34 -30.33
N ASP A 527 -12.20 5.65 -29.14
CA ASP A 527 -11.59 6.66 -28.26
C ASP A 527 -10.18 6.24 -27.81
N GLY A 528 -9.99 4.97 -27.45
CA GLY A 528 -8.69 4.42 -27.03
C GLY A 528 -7.64 4.36 -28.14
N ARG A 529 -7.97 4.75 -29.38
CA ARG A 529 -7.06 4.83 -30.53
C ARG A 529 -6.85 6.27 -31.02
N LEU A 530 -7.36 7.26 -30.30
CA LEU A 530 -7.27 8.68 -30.68
C LEU A 530 -5.82 9.18 -30.72
N HIS A 531 -4.92 8.63 -29.91
CA HIS A 531 -3.48 8.96 -29.94
C HIS A 531 -2.70 8.27 -31.04
N GLU A 532 -3.16 7.10 -31.50
CA GLU A 532 -2.41 6.30 -32.48
C GLU A 532 -2.83 6.53 -33.94
N VAL A 533 -4.08 6.94 -34.17
CA VAL A 533 -4.68 6.89 -35.52
C VAL A 533 -5.41 8.20 -35.84
N ASP A 534 -4.87 8.99 -36.77
CA ASP A 534 -5.48 10.24 -37.27
C ASP A 534 -6.96 10.08 -37.70
N GLY A 535 -7.33 8.91 -38.22
CA GLY A 535 -8.70 8.60 -38.65
C GLY A 535 -9.70 8.38 -37.51
N ALA A 536 -9.22 8.09 -36.29
CA ALA A 536 -10.06 7.84 -35.12
C ALA A 536 -10.87 9.08 -34.74
N GLU A 537 -10.32 10.29 -34.88
CA GLU A 537 -11.04 11.55 -34.59
C GLU A 537 -12.31 11.69 -35.45
N THR A 538 -12.24 11.28 -36.71
CA THR A 538 -13.41 11.32 -37.62
C THR A 538 -14.46 10.30 -37.21
N LEU A 539 -14.04 9.10 -36.81
CA LEU A 539 -14.96 8.04 -36.35
C LEU A 539 -15.61 8.38 -35.01
N ALA A 540 -14.85 8.95 -34.08
CA ALA A 540 -15.32 9.42 -32.77
C ALA A 540 -16.48 10.42 -32.88
N ARG A 541 -16.54 11.19 -33.97
CA ARG A 541 -17.61 12.16 -34.26
C ARG A 541 -18.72 11.62 -35.16
N ALA A 542 -18.69 10.34 -35.54
CA ALA A 542 -19.67 9.74 -36.43
C ALA A 542 -21.01 9.51 -35.70
N PRO A 543 -22.14 10.10 -36.15
CA PRO A 543 -23.42 10.02 -35.44
C PRO A 543 -23.93 8.59 -35.21
N ALA A 544 -23.60 7.67 -36.11
CA ALA A 544 -23.99 6.27 -35.99
C ALA A 544 -23.26 5.54 -34.84
N LEU A 545 -21.99 5.89 -34.60
CA LEU A 545 -21.21 5.33 -33.49
C LEU A 545 -21.63 5.97 -32.18
N THR A 546 -21.85 7.30 -32.14
CA THR A 546 -22.43 7.97 -30.97
C THR A 546 -23.79 7.37 -30.57
N ALA A 547 -24.66 7.06 -31.54
CA ALA A 547 -25.95 6.43 -31.27
C ALA A 547 -25.81 4.99 -30.74
N LEU A 548 -24.80 4.26 -31.21
CA LEU A 548 -24.51 2.90 -30.76
C LEU A 548 -23.93 2.89 -29.33
N SER A 549 -22.94 3.73 -29.04
CA SER A 549 -22.36 3.88 -27.70
C SER A 549 -23.43 4.31 -26.68
N GLY A 550 -24.32 5.23 -27.06
CA GLY A 550 -25.46 5.62 -26.23
C GLY A 550 -26.45 4.48 -25.96
N LEU A 551 -26.65 3.58 -26.93
CA LEU A 551 -27.46 2.38 -26.73
C LEU A 551 -26.76 1.38 -25.79
N GLU A 552 -25.48 1.12 -25.99
CA GLU A 552 -24.68 0.21 -25.15
C GLU A 552 -24.61 0.68 -23.70
N GLN A 553 -24.51 1.99 -23.45
CA GLN A 553 -24.57 2.56 -22.10
C GLN A 553 -25.96 2.45 -21.45
N SER A 554 -27.04 2.41 -22.24
CA SER A 554 -28.42 2.37 -21.71
C SER A 554 -28.94 0.97 -21.37
N VAL A 555 -28.26 -0.09 -21.83
CA VAL A 555 -28.70 -1.49 -21.67
C VAL A 555 -27.71 -2.22 -20.76
N SER A 556 -28.12 -2.57 -19.54
CA SER A 556 -27.24 -3.16 -18.52
C SER A 556 -26.49 -4.42 -18.99
N GLY A 557 -27.10 -5.24 -19.85
CA GLY A 557 -26.46 -6.44 -20.42
C GLY A 557 -25.54 -6.19 -21.62
N MET A 558 -25.40 -4.94 -22.08
CA MET A 558 -24.51 -4.51 -23.17
C MET A 558 -23.40 -3.58 -22.69
N GLN A 559 -23.46 -3.09 -21.44
CA GLN A 559 -22.34 -2.42 -20.81
C GLN A 559 -21.19 -3.42 -20.67
N ARG A 560 -20.11 -3.18 -21.39
CA ARG A 560 -18.87 -3.95 -21.22
C ARG A 560 -18.14 -3.39 -20.00
N SER A 561 -17.27 -4.21 -19.41
CA SER A 561 -16.15 -3.76 -18.60
C SER A 561 -15.50 -2.55 -19.25
N SER A 562 -15.71 -1.37 -18.70
CA SER A 562 -15.31 -0.11 -19.34
C SER A 562 -14.92 0.93 -18.30
N ILE A 563 -14.06 1.83 -18.74
CA ILE A 563 -13.65 3.03 -18.03
C ILE A 563 -14.19 4.23 -18.82
N THR A 564 -14.74 5.21 -18.11
CA THR A 564 -15.15 6.49 -18.71
C THR A 564 -14.69 7.64 -17.82
N ASP A 565 -14.02 8.59 -18.43
CA ASP A 565 -13.71 9.89 -17.87
C ASP A 565 -14.77 10.90 -18.33
N LEU A 566 -15.53 11.45 -17.39
CA LEU A 566 -16.60 12.40 -17.69
C LEU A 566 -16.08 13.83 -17.90
N LYS A 567 -14.83 14.11 -17.50
CA LYS A 567 -14.23 15.44 -17.46
C LYS A 567 -12.77 15.39 -17.94
N PRO A 568 -12.50 14.82 -19.14
CA PRO A 568 -11.14 14.77 -19.66
C PRO A 568 -10.57 16.18 -19.75
N THR A 569 -9.31 16.32 -19.36
CA THR A 569 -8.63 17.61 -19.28
C THR A 569 -7.97 17.96 -20.61
N CYS A 570 -7.97 19.25 -20.95
CA CYS A 570 -7.40 19.73 -22.20
C CYS A 570 -5.87 19.86 -22.17
N GLU A 571 -5.29 19.88 -20.99
CA GLU A 571 -3.87 20.09 -20.76
C GLU A 571 -3.37 19.07 -19.75
N PRO A 572 -2.08 18.68 -19.82
CA PRO A 572 -1.49 17.83 -18.80
C PRO A 572 -1.64 18.44 -17.40
N ASN A 573 -2.03 17.61 -16.44
CA ASN A 573 -2.26 18.01 -15.04
C ASN A 573 -0.94 18.14 -14.27
N ASN A 574 0.10 17.40 -14.69
CA ASN A 574 1.38 17.24 -13.98
C ASN A 574 2.58 17.48 -14.91
N PRO A 575 2.70 18.66 -15.56
CA PRO A 575 3.76 18.93 -16.53
C PRO A 575 5.18 18.72 -15.96
N GLU A 576 5.43 19.11 -14.70
CA GLU A 576 6.72 18.94 -14.03
C GLU A 576 7.13 17.46 -13.88
N LEU A 577 6.16 16.56 -13.64
CA LEU A 577 6.42 15.12 -13.56
C LEU A 577 6.64 14.51 -14.95
N ILE A 578 5.95 15.01 -15.97
CA ILE A 578 6.16 14.58 -17.36
C ILE A 578 7.54 15.01 -17.86
N GLU A 579 8.05 16.19 -17.48
CA GLU A 579 9.40 16.64 -17.81
C GLU A 579 10.51 15.73 -17.27
N ALA A 580 10.24 14.98 -16.22
CA ALA A 580 11.15 13.97 -15.67
C ALA A 580 11.18 12.67 -16.51
N THR A 581 10.39 12.60 -17.59
CA THR A 581 10.32 11.47 -18.52
C THR A 581 10.84 11.85 -19.91
N ASP A 582 11.10 10.85 -20.76
CA ASP A 582 11.48 11.08 -22.15
C ASP A 582 10.29 11.52 -23.06
N TYR A 583 9.07 11.63 -22.49
CA TYR A 583 7.81 11.81 -23.21
C TYR A 583 7.25 13.23 -23.18
N ALA A 584 8.01 14.22 -22.70
CA ALA A 584 7.54 15.60 -22.58
C ALA A 584 7.08 16.25 -23.90
N ASN A 585 7.63 15.81 -25.04
CA ASN A 585 7.21 16.32 -26.35
C ASN A 585 5.93 15.66 -26.89
N GLU A 586 5.50 14.54 -26.31
CA GLU A 586 4.28 13.83 -26.70
C GLU A 586 3.05 14.36 -25.93
N ALA A 587 3.27 15.08 -24.83
CA ALA A 587 2.20 15.73 -24.06
C ALA A 587 1.91 17.14 -24.61
N TYR A 588 0.75 17.32 -25.25
CA TYR A 588 0.30 18.59 -25.83
C TYR A 588 -1.10 19.00 -25.38
N ALA A 589 -1.28 20.29 -25.16
CA ALA A 589 -2.57 20.87 -24.84
C ALA A 589 -3.51 20.90 -26.06
N CYS A 590 -4.81 21.14 -25.83
CA CYS A 590 -5.82 21.32 -26.88
C CYS A 590 -5.46 22.43 -27.90
N ASP A 591 -4.67 23.43 -27.51
CA ASP A 591 -4.20 24.49 -28.41
C ASP A 591 -2.94 24.14 -29.21
N GLY A 592 -2.41 22.93 -29.00
CA GLY A 592 -1.22 22.39 -29.66
C GLY A 592 0.11 22.73 -28.98
N THR A 593 0.10 23.41 -27.83
CA THR A 593 1.32 23.72 -27.06
C THR A 593 1.82 22.48 -26.33
N THR A 594 3.10 22.12 -26.48
CA THR A 594 3.70 21.00 -25.72
C THR A 594 4.09 21.41 -24.30
N VAL A 595 4.36 20.44 -23.42
CA VAL A 595 4.96 20.72 -22.10
C VAL A 595 6.29 21.47 -22.26
N THR A 596 7.11 21.11 -23.25
CA THR A 596 8.41 21.74 -23.52
C THR A 596 8.34 23.17 -24.06
N ASP A 597 7.17 23.63 -24.54
CA ASP A 597 6.96 24.99 -25.03
C ASP A 597 6.61 26.01 -23.91
N ARG A 598 6.33 25.54 -22.68
CA ARG A 598 5.76 26.34 -21.57
C ARG A 598 6.78 26.97 -20.62
#